data_AF-A0A0F6YJT2-F1
#
_entry.id   AF-A0A0F6YJT2-F1
#
_cell.length_a   1.000
_cell.length_b   1.000
_cell.length_c   1.000
_cell.angle_alpha   90.00
_cell.angle_beta   90.00
_cell.angle_gamma   90.00
#
_symmetry.space_group_name_H-M   'P 1'
#
loop_
_entity.id
_entity.type
_entity.pdbx_description
1 polymer ?
#
loop_
_entity_poly.entity_id
_entity_poly.type
_entity_poly.pdbx_seq_one_letter_code
_entity_poly.pdbx_strand_id
1 'polypeptide(L)'
;MPEPGFDGGTFDGSVDAGRDAGDAGPPTCPDDLVRCGERCVDPFSDPEHCGACFEACDEGLVCDDGECSASCTPPRSECAGGCVDLQTDELNCGECGTICEEGSQCEGGECRAVCDPGLAICEGACVDLRNDPANCGECGNACGDEERCSGGECRGECEAPLRDCGGVCVDVRSDPENCGACGMDCPAGTVCNAGMCAATCTAPRTLCGDDCVDTQSDPSHCGDCGNDCPAGAGCVLGTCFSECPFPTERCGGTCVNVTTDPRNCGECGNVCAADELCQFGSCVRTCRAPLVECMGSCTDFRIDPANCGACGRRCATGEICSRGTCFLPCDPGESLCTTGCENLSTDPENCGACGRECATGEICEAGRCVDTRCMPPRLQCGDECVDPQSDDANCGMCGNVCAPGSSCQEGMCRPLCDPPLLECGSGCVDPATDPRNCGGCGLTCPLGAVCTGGMCGTPCPAPRITCGASCVDPQTDQNNCGGCGIACAPNQVCDMGMCRIAACPPDRELCGTECVDTSIDPDHCGDCDVTCPDGIPCSGGACRCPGSLIICDGFCTDITTSPLHCGACRRECGPTLSCIGGSCACAPPTSLCAGRCVNTDRDRNNCGGCGMRCSGLQICVGGACIGF
;
A
#
# COMPACT_ATOMS: atom_id res chain seq x y z
N MET A 1 82.91 -11.81 -0.55
CA MET A 1 82.95 -12.89 0.47
C MET A 1 81.59 -12.88 1.15
N PRO A 2 81.01 -14.06 1.40
CA PRO A 2 79.59 -14.35 1.19
C PRO A 2 78.66 -13.94 2.34
N GLU A 3 77.36 -13.99 2.03
CA GLU A 3 76.20 -13.76 2.90
C GLU A 3 76.06 -14.77 4.06
N PRO A 4 75.36 -14.42 5.16
CA PRO A 4 74.74 -15.40 6.04
C PRO A 4 73.27 -15.59 5.67
N GLY A 5 72.90 -16.82 5.32
CA GLY A 5 71.53 -17.23 5.07
C GLY A 5 70.67 -17.23 6.33
N PHE A 6 69.38 -16.95 6.15
CA PHE A 6 68.34 -17.23 7.12
C PHE A 6 67.69 -18.58 6.77
N ASP A 7 67.67 -19.46 7.77
CA ASP A 7 67.08 -20.79 7.72
C ASP A 7 65.58 -20.74 7.46
N GLY A 8 65.13 -21.56 6.51
CA GLY A 8 63.72 -21.90 6.33
C GLY A 8 63.25 -22.77 7.48
N GLY A 9 62.48 -22.18 8.41
CA GLY A 9 61.66 -22.91 9.36
C GLY A 9 60.38 -23.39 8.67
N THR A 10 60.33 -24.69 8.36
CA THR A 10 59.10 -25.40 8.03
C THR A 10 58.20 -25.47 9.27
N PHE A 11 57.02 -24.85 9.23
CA PHE A 11 55.94 -25.20 10.15
C PHE A 11 55.28 -26.50 9.67
N ASP A 12 55.61 -27.58 10.37
CA ASP A 12 54.87 -28.84 10.33
C ASP A 12 53.66 -28.70 11.27
N GLY A 13 52.51 -28.39 10.66
CA GLY A 13 51.20 -28.45 11.30
C GLY A 13 50.44 -29.64 10.74
N SER A 14 50.81 -30.83 11.19
CA SER A 14 50.06 -32.07 10.96
C SER A 14 48.69 -31.98 11.64
N VAL A 15 47.62 -31.76 10.86
CA VAL A 15 46.24 -32.06 11.27
C VAL A 15 45.80 -33.34 10.56
N ASP A 16 45.41 -34.33 11.35
CA ASP A 16 45.05 -35.68 10.95
C ASP A 16 43.93 -35.70 9.89
N ALA A 17 44.28 -36.20 8.70
CA ALA A 17 43.32 -36.58 7.67
C ALA A 17 42.60 -37.88 8.06
N GLY A 18 41.53 -37.75 8.84
CA GLY A 18 40.45 -38.74 8.96
C GLY A 18 39.52 -38.63 7.76
N ARG A 19 39.46 -39.70 6.95
CA ARG A 19 38.68 -39.83 5.72
C ARG A 19 37.17 -39.75 5.99
N ASP A 20 36.46 -38.88 5.27
CA ASP A 20 35.31 -39.29 4.45
C ASP A 20 35.00 -38.24 3.38
N ALA A 21 35.03 -38.69 2.12
CA ALA A 21 34.74 -37.88 0.94
C ALA A 21 33.22 -37.73 0.78
N GLY A 22 32.70 -36.57 1.18
CA GLY A 22 31.43 -36.03 0.72
C GLY A 22 31.70 -34.87 -0.25
N ASP A 23 31.05 -34.91 -1.41
CA ASP A 23 31.15 -33.95 -2.51
C ASP A 23 30.70 -32.54 -2.09
N ALA A 24 31.57 -31.80 -1.40
CA ALA A 24 31.46 -30.36 -1.23
C ALA A 24 32.15 -29.70 -2.44
N GLY A 25 31.44 -28.77 -3.11
CA GLY A 25 32.03 -27.95 -4.16
C GLY A 25 33.29 -27.22 -3.69
N PRO A 26 34.09 -26.64 -4.60
CA PRO A 26 35.34 -25.97 -4.23
C PRO A 26 35.06 -24.92 -3.14
N PRO A 27 35.94 -24.80 -2.12
CA PRO A 27 35.72 -23.89 -1.00
C PRO A 27 35.53 -22.47 -1.53
N THR A 28 34.41 -21.87 -1.17
CA THR A 28 34.19 -20.43 -1.34
C THR A 28 35.14 -19.69 -0.41
N CYS A 29 35.80 -18.65 -0.90
CA CYS A 29 36.61 -17.80 -0.05
C CYS A 29 35.72 -17.11 1.00
N PRO A 30 36.25 -16.80 2.19
CA PRO A 30 35.61 -15.86 3.11
C PRO A 30 35.23 -14.57 2.40
N ASP A 31 34.22 -13.87 2.92
CA ASP A 31 33.85 -12.55 2.41
C ASP A 31 35.09 -11.63 2.41
N ASP A 32 35.18 -10.78 1.39
CA ASP A 32 36.31 -9.88 1.08
C ASP A 32 37.58 -10.52 0.46
N LEU A 33 37.64 -11.85 0.28
CA LEU A 33 38.76 -12.51 -0.43
C LEU A 33 38.36 -13.06 -1.81
N VAL A 34 39.30 -13.00 -2.77
CA VAL A 34 39.10 -13.49 -4.15
C VAL A 34 39.82 -14.81 -4.37
N ARG A 35 39.15 -15.76 -5.05
CA ARG A 35 39.75 -17.05 -5.41
C ARG A 35 40.68 -16.89 -6.62
N CYS A 36 41.98 -16.96 -6.37
CA CYS A 36 43.02 -16.95 -7.40
C CYS A 36 43.66 -18.34 -7.50
N GLY A 37 43.13 -19.15 -8.42
CA GLY A 37 43.53 -20.55 -8.57
C GLY A 37 42.99 -21.42 -7.43
N GLU A 38 43.89 -22.06 -6.68
CA GLU A 38 43.56 -22.91 -5.52
C GLU A 38 43.72 -22.19 -4.17
N ARG A 39 43.92 -20.86 -4.18
CA ARG A 39 44.11 -20.05 -2.96
C ARG A 39 43.14 -18.87 -2.95
N CYS A 40 42.78 -18.44 -1.74
CA CYS A 40 42.10 -17.16 -1.50
C CYS A 40 43.17 -16.10 -1.24
N VAL A 41 43.03 -14.95 -1.87
CA VAL A 41 43.96 -13.81 -1.77
C VAL A 41 43.16 -12.52 -1.64
N ASP A 42 43.72 -11.51 -1.00
CA ASP A 42 43.13 -10.18 -0.90
C ASP A 42 43.65 -9.30 -2.05
N PRO A 43 42.83 -8.98 -3.07
CA PRO A 43 43.30 -8.19 -4.20
C PRO A 43 43.55 -6.71 -3.84
N PHE A 44 43.18 -6.24 -2.65
CA PHE A 44 43.36 -4.86 -2.23
C PHE A 44 44.69 -4.59 -1.54
N SER A 45 45.33 -5.63 -1.01
CA SER A 45 46.56 -5.51 -0.23
C SER A 45 47.64 -6.52 -0.63
N ASP A 46 47.32 -7.61 -1.35
CA ASP A 46 48.31 -8.59 -1.77
C ASP A 46 49.15 -8.07 -2.97
N PRO A 47 50.46 -7.85 -2.81
CA PRO A 47 51.32 -7.33 -3.88
C PRO A 47 51.51 -8.31 -5.05
N GLU A 48 51.20 -9.60 -4.89
CA GLU A 48 51.24 -10.59 -5.97
C GLU A 48 49.89 -10.72 -6.71
N HIS A 49 48.82 -10.09 -6.21
CA HIS A 49 47.45 -10.20 -6.73
C HIS A 49 46.70 -8.85 -6.71
N CYS A 50 47.38 -7.75 -6.97
CA CYS A 50 46.87 -6.39 -6.78
C CYS A 50 45.85 -5.99 -7.85
N GLY A 51 44.60 -5.76 -7.45
CA GLY A 51 43.47 -5.40 -8.30
C GLY A 51 42.86 -6.57 -9.09
N ALA A 52 43.64 -7.63 -9.35
CA ALA A 52 43.18 -8.87 -9.95
C ALA A 52 44.11 -10.05 -9.66
N CYS A 53 43.58 -11.27 -9.82
CA CYS A 53 44.36 -12.49 -9.65
C CYS A 53 45.61 -12.52 -10.53
N PHE A 54 46.76 -12.79 -9.88
CA PHE A 54 48.06 -12.99 -10.50
C PHE A 54 48.64 -11.73 -11.16
N GLU A 55 48.08 -10.56 -10.86
CA GLU A 55 48.65 -9.27 -11.24
C GLU A 55 49.57 -8.79 -10.11
N ALA A 56 50.86 -9.08 -10.25
CA ALA A 56 51.87 -8.65 -9.29
C ALA A 56 52.35 -7.22 -9.58
N CYS A 57 52.59 -6.44 -8.53
CA CYS A 57 53.19 -5.13 -8.68
C CYS A 57 54.66 -5.21 -9.11
N ASP A 58 55.09 -4.25 -9.94
CA ASP A 58 56.48 -4.13 -10.36
C ASP A 58 57.41 -3.88 -9.15
N GLU A 59 58.69 -4.23 -9.30
CA GLU A 59 59.69 -4.15 -8.24
C GLU A 59 59.78 -2.73 -7.63
N GLY A 60 59.51 -2.62 -6.33
CA GLY A 60 59.52 -1.35 -5.60
C GLY A 60 58.18 -0.60 -5.55
N LEU A 61 57.09 -1.20 -6.06
CA LEU A 61 55.72 -0.74 -5.86
C LEU A 61 55.02 -1.54 -4.76
N VAL A 62 53.98 -0.94 -4.18
CA VAL A 62 53.11 -1.53 -3.15
C VAL A 62 51.69 -1.66 -3.67
N CYS A 63 50.94 -2.64 -3.16
CA CYS A 63 49.51 -2.73 -3.46
C CYS A 63 48.72 -1.82 -2.52
N ASP A 64 48.14 -0.74 -3.07
CA ASP A 64 47.30 0.19 -2.32
C ASP A 64 45.89 0.19 -2.90
N ASP A 65 44.97 -0.48 -2.20
CA ASP A 65 43.56 -0.60 -2.58
C ASP A 65 43.34 -1.21 -3.97
N GLY A 66 44.18 -2.19 -4.32
CA GLY A 66 44.11 -2.88 -5.60
C GLY A 66 44.76 -2.13 -6.76
N GLU A 67 45.50 -1.06 -6.48
CA GLU A 67 46.36 -0.39 -7.47
C GLU A 67 47.83 -0.42 -7.03
N CYS A 68 48.72 -0.77 -7.96
CA CYS A 68 50.15 -0.71 -7.72
C CYS A 68 50.63 0.74 -7.67
N SER A 69 51.07 1.17 -6.50
CA SER A 69 51.47 2.54 -6.22
C SER A 69 52.91 2.62 -5.71
N ALA A 70 53.52 3.81 -5.75
CA ALA A 70 54.87 4.00 -5.25
C ALA A 70 54.97 4.04 -3.71
N SER A 71 53.84 4.20 -3.02
CA SER A 71 53.75 4.29 -1.56
C SER A 71 52.28 4.26 -1.13
N CYS A 72 52.02 3.79 0.09
CA CYS A 72 50.67 3.80 0.64
C CYS A 72 50.10 5.20 0.81
N THR A 73 48.82 5.35 0.43
CA THR A 73 48.07 6.58 0.66
C THR A 73 47.78 6.73 2.16
N PRO A 74 48.20 7.84 2.81
CA PRO A 74 47.93 8.05 4.23
C PRO A 74 46.41 7.99 4.52
N PRO A 75 45.98 7.36 5.62
CA PRO A 75 46.76 6.96 6.80
C PRO A 75 47.36 5.53 6.77
N ARG A 76 47.27 4.79 5.66
CA ARG A 76 47.71 3.39 5.57
C ARG A 76 49.22 3.26 5.67
N SER A 77 49.68 2.11 6.16
CA SER A 77 51.10 1.77 6.30
C SER A 77 51.48 0.59 5.42
N GLU A 78 52.73 0.56 4.97
CA GLU A 78 53.27 -0.53 4.17
C GLU A 78 53.64 -1.71 5.05
N CYS A 79 52.99 -2.85 4.83
CA CYS A 79 53.26 -4.13 5.48
C CYS A 79 53.49 -5.21 4.42
N ALA A 80 54.74 -5.68 4.32
CA ALA A 80 55.16 -6.74 3.39
C ALA A 80 54.77 -6.53 1.91
N GLY A 81 54.79 -5.27 1.44
CA GLY A 81 54.45 -4.89 0.06
C GLY A 81 52.96 -4.56 -0.16
N GLY A 82 52.11 -4.76 0.83
CA GLY A 82 50.72 -4.33 0.84
C GLY A 82 50.49 -3.09 1.69
N CYS A 83 49.48 -2.29 1.38
CA CYS A 83 49.04 -1.19 2.22
C CYS A 83 47.88 -1.64 3.10
N VAL A 84 48.03 -1.48 4.41
CA VAL A 84 47.04 -1.88 5.41
C VAL A 84 46.73 -0.72 6.34
N ASP A 85 45.52 -0.70 6.92
CA ASP A 85 45.16 0.28 7.93
C ASP A 85 45.47 -0.27 9.33
N LEU A 86 46.57 0.19 9.93
CA LEU A 86 46.99 -0.26 11.26
C LEU A 86 45.97 0.08 12.36
N GLN A 87 44.92 0.88 12.08
CA GLN A 87 43.89 1.20 13.06
C GLN A 87 42.75 0.20 13.12
N THR A 88 42.59 -0.62 12.07
CA THR A 88 41.41 -1.48 11.87
C THR A 88 41.75 -2.87 11.34
N ASP A 89 42.93 -3.07 10.77
CA ASP A 89 43.38 -4.35 10.25
C ASP A 89 43.77 -5.31 11.40
N GLU A 90 43.01 -6.39 11.55
CA GLU A 90 43.18 -7.37 12.62
C GLU A 90 44.49 -8.18 12.52
N LEU A 91 45.13 -8.22 11.35
CA LEU A 91 46.39 -8.91 11.12
C LEU A 91 47.60 -7.97 11.25
N ASN A 92 47.38 -6.66 11.34
CA ASN A 92 48.40 -5.62 11.38
C ASN A 92 48.05 -4.52 12.39
N CYS A 93 47.48 -4.87 13.54
CA CYS A 93 46.93 -3.90 14.47
C CYS A 93 48.02 -3.13 15.23
N GLY A 94 48.07 -1.81 15.03
CA GLY A 94 49.06 -0.92 15.65
C GLY A 94 50.45 -0.96 15.01
N GLU A 95 50.90 -2.14 14.56
CA GLU A 95 52.11 -2.34 13.75
C GLU A 95 51.97 -3.56 12.83
N CYS A 96 52.77 -3.61 11.77
CA CYS A 96 52.74 -4.71 10.79
C CYS A 96 52.99 -6.08 11.45
N GLY A 97 52.12 -7.04 11.16
CA GLY A 97 52.23 -8.42 11.67
C GLY A 97 51.79 -8.59 13.13
N THR A 98 51.25 -7.55 13.77
CA THR A 98 50.56 -7.69 15.06
C THR A 98 49.15 -8.18 14.82
N ILE A 99 48.95 -9.47 15.06
CA ILE A 99 47.68 -10.15 14.89
C ILE A 99 46.91 -10.10 16.21
N CYS A 100 45.66 -9.67 16.18
CA CYS A 100 44.77 -9.72 17.34
C CYS A 100 44.42 -11.17 17.70
N GLU A 101 44.39 -11.49 19.00
CA GLU A 101 44.01 -12.83 19.48
C GLU A 101 42.51 -13.09 19.20
N GLU A 102 42.13 -14.36 19.12
CA GLU A 102 40.74 -14.77 18.87
C GLU A 102 39.77 -14.13 19.89
N GLY A 103 38.73 -13.45 19.41
CA GLY A 103 37.82 -12.65 20.24
C GLY A 103 38.27 -11.20 20.53
N SER A 104 39.27 -10.69 19.80
CA SER A 104 39.66 -9.28 19.82
C SER A 104 39.71 -8.68 18.42
N GLN A 105 39.32 -7.41 18.29
CA GLN A 105 39.36 -6.67 17.04
C GLN A 105 40.32 -5.49 17.15
N CYS A 106 40.83 -5.04 16.01
CA CYS A 106 41.68 -3.85 15.97
C CYS A 106 40.82 -2.59 16.03
N GLU A 107 40.93 -1.83 17.12
CA GLU A 107 40.23 -0.55 17.25
C GLU A 107 41.21 0.55 17.67
N GLY A 108 41.52 1.44 16.72
CA GLY A 108 42.43 2.57 16.96
C GLY A 108 43.89 2.16 17.10
N GLY A 109 44.27 1.01 16.53
CA GLY A 109 45.63 0.48 16.56
C GLY A 109 45.98 -0.26 17.85
N GLU A 110 44.98 -0.67 18.62
CA GLU A 110 45.11 -1.56 19.77
C GLU A 110 44.16 -2.73 19.58
N CYS A 111 44.64 -3.96 19.79
CA CYS A 111 43.76 -5.12 19.87
C CYS A 111 42.93 -4.99 21.14
N ARG A 112 41.61 -4.89 20.97
CA ARG A 112 40.65 -4.81 22.07
C ARG A 112 39.75 -6.01 22.00
N ALA A 113 39.52 -6.64 23.15
CA ALA A 113 38.52 -7.70 23.27
C ALA A 113 37.18 -7.15 22.77
N VAL A 114 36.60 -7.82 21.77
CA VAL A 114 35.24 -7.57 21.31
C VAL A 114 34.51 -8.85 21.59
N CYS A 115 33.58 -8.77 22.53
CA CYS A 115 32.81 -9.93 22.87
C CYS A 115 31.64 -10.07 21.92
N ASP A 116 31.25 -11.33 21.69
CA ASP A 116 29.95 -11.61 21.12
C ASP A 116 28.88 -10.87 21.94
N PRO A 117 27.79 -10.44 21.29
CA PRO A 117 26.64 -9.90 22.00
C PRO A 117 26.27 -10.79 23.20
N GLY A 118 25.91 -10.15 24.33
CA GLY A 118 25.52 -10.86 25.56
C GLY A 118 26.62 -11.10 26.55
N LEU A 119 27.87 -10.97 26.11
CA LEU A 119 29.04 -11.09 26.96
C LEU A 119 29.55 -9.71 27.37
N ALA A 120 30.11 -9.63 28.57
CA ALA A 120 30.78 -8.43 29.07
C ALA A 120 32.29 -8.63 29.10
N ILE A 121 33.04 -7.56 28.87
CA ILE A 121 34.50 -7.57 29.04
C ILE A 121 34.81 -7.43 30.54
N CYS A 122 35.28 -8.51 31.16
CA CYS A 122 35.76 -8.50 32.54
C CYS A 122 37.24 -8.87 32.57
N GLU A 123 38.07 -7.97 33.08
CA GLU A 123 39.54 -8.11 33.15
C GLU A 123 40.21 -8.45 31.79
N GLY A 124 39.59 -8.04 30.67
CA GLY A 124 40.10 -8.27 29.31
C GLY A 124 39.63 -9.56 28.65
N ALA A 125 38.80 -10.36 29.33
CA ALA A 125 38.15 -11.54 28.78
C ALA A 125 36.64 -11.35 28.63
N CYS A 126 36.04 -12.06 27.68
CA CYS A 126 34.61 -12.08 27.47
C CYS A 126 33.95 -13.08 28.41
N VAL A 127 33.00 -12.61 29.22
CA VAL A 127 32.29 -13.43 30.21
C VAL A 127 30.79 -13.20 30.14
N ASP A 128 30.00 -14.26 30.27
CA ASP A 128 28.54 -14.16 30.36
C ASP A 128 28.14 -13.86 31.81
N LEU A 129 27.78 -12.60 32.09
CA LEU A 129 27.40 -12.16 33.42
C LEU A 129 26.15 -12.88 33.96
N ARG A 130 25.41 -13.64 33.15
CA ARG A 130 24.16 -14.29 33.58
C ARG A 130 24.38 -15.67 34.16
N ASN A 131 25.50 -16.32 33.85
CA ASN A 131 25.79 -17.69 34.28
C ASN A 131 27.23 -17.88 34.80
N ASP A 132 28.13 -16.92 34.64
CA ASP A 132 29.49 -16.96 35.18
C ASP A 132 29.47 -16.79 36.72
N PRO A 133 29.84 -17.81 37.51
CA PRO A 133 29.84 -17.73 38.96
C PRO A 133 30.87 -16.75 39.54
N ALA A 134 31.88 -16.34 38.78
CA ALA A 134 32.90 -15.37 39.19
C ALA A 134 32.53 -13.92 38.83
N ASN A 135 31.58 -13.73 37.89
CA ASN A 135 31.20 -12.42 37.34
C ASN A 135 29.67 -12.24 37.28
N CYS A 136 28.95 -12.68 38.31
CA CYS A 136 27.50 -12.78 38.24
C CYS A 136 26.80 -11.42 38.34
N GLY A 137 26.12 -11.00 37.29
CA GLY A 137 25.40 -9.72 37.19
C GLY A 137 26.31 -8.51 36.94
N GLU A 138 27.55 -8.53 37.41
CA GLU A 138 28.60 -7.55 37.13
C GLU A 138 30.01 -8.17 37.23
N CYS A 139 30.98 -7.57 36.55
CA CYS A 139 32.37 -8.03 36.59
C CYS A 139 32.91 -8.09 38.03
N GLY A 140 33.53 -9.23 38.37
CA GLY A 140 34.14 -9.46 39.69
C GLY A 140 33.15 -9.77 40.82
N ASN A 141 31.85 -9.87 40.54
CA ASN A 141 30.87 -10.32 41.54
C ASN A 141 30.79 -11.85 41.61
N ALA A 142 31.69 -12.45 42.39
CA ALA A 142 31.73 -13.90 42.58
C ALA A 142 30.65 -14.38 43.57
N CYS A 143 29.92 -15.43 43.19
CA CYS A 143 28.94 -16.10 44.04
C CYS A 143 29.60 -16.91 45.18
N GLY A 144 28.87 -17.12 46.28
CA GLY A 144 29.34 -17.94 47.39
C GLY A 144 29.50 -19.43 47.04
N ASP A 145 30.23 -20.18 47.87
CA ASP A 145 30.58 -21.60 47.63
C ASP A 145 29.40 -22.56 47.38
N GLU A 146 28.19 -22.20 47.80
CA GLU A 146 26.95 -23.00 47.61
C GLU A 146 25.97 -22.35 46.61
N GLU A 147 26.36 -21.25 45.99
CA GLU A 147 25.55 -20.46 45.07
C GLU A 147 26.02 -20.62 43.63
N ARG A 148 25.12 -20.38 42.68
CA ARG A 148 25.35 -20.39 41.24
C ARG A 148 24.87 -19.09 40.66
N CYS A 149 25.51 -18.66 39.59
CA CYS A 149 24.97 -17.56 38.83
C CYS A 149 23.79 -18.05 37.97
N SER A 150 22.61 -17.50 38.20
CA SER A 150 21.41 -17.82 37.44
C SER A 150 20.67 -16.55 37.07
N GLY A 151 20.75 -16.17 35.79
CA GLY A 151 20.10 -14.96 35.28
C GLY A 151 20.74 -13.66 35.78
N GLY A 152 22.02 -13.71 36.16
CA GLY A 152 22.77 -12.56 36.66
C GLY A 152 22.64 -12.32 38.16
N GLU A 153 22.08 -13.27 38.90
CA GLU A 153 22.00 -13.24 40.36
C GLU A 153 22.57 -14.52 40.97
N CYS A 154 23.32 -14.36 42.08
CA CYS A 154 23.80 -15.49 42.87
C CYS A 154 22.65 -16.12 43.66
N ARG A 155 22.41 -17.40 43.42
CA ARG A 155 21.28 -18.15 44.01
C ARG A 155 21.71 -19.55 44.43
N GLY A 156 21.10 -20.09 45.49
CA GLY A 156 21.42 -21.45 45.97
C GLY A 156 20.99 -22.59 45.03
N GLU A 157 20.02 -22.32 44.15
CA GLU A 157 19.51 -23.26 43.15
C GLU A 157 19.37 -22.56 41.79
N CYS A 158 19.49 -23.32 40.71
CA CYS A 158 19.22 -22.81 39.36
C CYS A 158 17.73 -22.51 39.19
N GLU A 159 17.43 -21.37 38.59
CA GLU A 159 16.03 -21.03 38.30
C GLU A 159 15.49 -21.94 37.20
N ALA A 160 14.30 -22.50 37.41
CA ALA A 160 13.63 -23.28 36.37
C ALA A 160 13.43 -22.40 35.11
N PRO A 161 13.72 -22.91 33.90
CA PRO A 161 13.91 -24.32 33.53
C PRO A 161 15.37 -24.83 33.55
N LEU A 162 16.33 -24.02 34.01
CA LEU A 162 17.75 -24.37 34.03
C LEU A 162 18.04 -25.51 35.00
N ARG A 163 19.07 -26.29 34.70
CA ARG A 163 19.51 -27.43 35.50
C ARG A 163 20.94 -27.22 35.96
N ASP A 164 21.20 -27.59 37.22
CA ASP A 164 22.55 -27.57 37.77
C ASP A 164 23.40 -28.68 37.16
N CYS A 165 24.38 -28.28 36.36
CA CYS A 165 25.35 -29.16 35.71
C CYS A 165 26.75 -28.96 36.28
N GLY A 166 26.89 -29.19 37.59
CA GLY A 166 28.19 -29.17 38.26
C GLY A 166 28.62 -27.80 38.77
N GLY A 167 27.67 -26.97 39.21
CA GLY A 167 27.92 -25.61 39.70
C GLY A 167 27.59 -24.51 38.69
N VAL A 168 27.15 -24.88 37.48
CA VAL A 168 26.72 -23.95 36.43
C VAL A 168 25.27 -24.25 36.06
N CYS A 169 24.47 -23.19 35.88
CA CYS A 169 23.07 -23.31 35.49
C CYS A 169 22.94 -23.35 33.98
N VAL A 170 22.53 -24.51 33.44
CA VAL A 170 22.51 -24.78 32.00
C VAL A 170 21.09 -25.09 31.53
N ASP A 171 20.69 -24.58 30.36
CA ASP A 171 19.45 -25.01 29.70
C ASP A 171 19.69 -26.28 28.87
N VAL A 172 19.43 -27.43 29.50
CA VAL A 172 19.55 -28.75 28.85
C VAL A 172 18.62 -28.95 27.64
N ARG A 173 17.79 -27.97 27.26
CA ARG A 173 16.91 -28.06 26.09
C ARG A 173 17.54 -27.46 24.84
N SER A 174 18.58 -26.64 24.99
CA SER A 174 19.23 -25.92 23.90
C SER A 174 20.75 -26.00 23.93
N ASP A 175 21.36 -26.29 25.07
CA ASP A 175 22.81 -26.46 25.20
C ASP A 175 23.27 -27.77 24.50
N PRO A 176 24.14 -27.68 23.48
CA PRO A 176 24.65 -28.84 22.74
C PRO A 176 25.48 -29.81 23.60
N GLU A 177 26.21 -29.31 24.60
CA GLU A 177 27.08 -30.11 25.49
C GLU A 177 26.28 -30.81 26.61
N ASN A 178 25.06 -30.35 26.88
CA ASN A 178 24.21 -30.79 27.97
C ASN A 178 22.79 -31.18 27.50
N CYS A 179 22.67 -31.68 26.27
CA CYS A 179 21.39 -31.88 25.61
C CYS A 179 20.55 -33.01 26.22
N GLY A 180 19.47 -32.64 26.90
CA GLY A 180 18.53 -33.51 27.60
C GLY A 180 18.96 -33.89 29.03
N ALA A 181 20.27 -33.86 29.33
CA ALA A 181 20.82 -34.01 30.67
C ALA A 181 22.28 -33.49 30.71
N CYS A 182 22.78 -33.17 31.90
CA CYS A 182 24.15 -32.69 32.08
C CYS A 182 25.19 -33.67 31.51
N GLY A 183 26.13 -33.15 30.73
CA GLY A 183 27.19 -33.92 30.05
C GLY A 183 26.72 -34.83 28.92
N MET A 184 25.50 -34.64 28.40
CA MET A 184 25.00 -35.34 27.22
C MET A 184 25.26 -34.52 25.96
N ASP A 185 26.49 -34.62 25.48
CA ASP A 185 26.98 -33.88 24.33
C ASP A 185 26.36 -34.40 23.02
N CYS A 186 26.00 -33.48 22.12
CA CYS A 186 25.44 -33.84 20.83
C CYS A 186 26.52 -34.32 19.85
N PRO A 187 26.22 -35.33 19.01
CA PRO A 187 27.15 -35.75 17.96
C PRO A 187 27.53 -34.57 17.04
N ALA A 188 28.79 -34.54 16.59
CA ALA A 188 29.29 -33.49 15.69
C ALA A 188 28.37 -33.27 14.48
N GLY A 189 28.07 -32.00 14.19
CA GLY A 189 27.15 -31.58 13.13
C GLY A 189 25.66 -31.74 13.47
N THR A 190 25.32 -31.90 14.75
CA THR A 190 23.94 -31.88 15.25
C THR A 190 23.78 -30.85 16.36
N VAL A 191 22.56 -30.36 16.53
CA VAL A 191 22.20 -29.27 17.44
C VAL A 191 21.26 -29.78 18.53
N CYS A 192 21.25 -29.14 19.70
CA CYS A 192 20.30 -29.48 20.75
C CYS A 192 18.94 -28.84 20.47
N ASN A 193 17.97 -29.65 20.06
CA ASN A 193 16.63 -29.21 19.72
C ASN A 193 15.62 -29.73 20.75
N ALA A 194 15.26 -28.85 21.69
CA ALA A 194 14.32 -29.15 22.77
C ALA A 194 14.72 -30.37 23.63
N GLY A 195 16.04 -30.50 23.89
CA GLY A 195 16.62 -31.55 24.73
C GLY A 195 16.88 -32.87 23.99
N MET A 196 16.87 -32.85 22.66
CA MET A 196 17.28 -33.97 21.81
C MET A 196 18.21 -33.49 20.71
N CYS A 197 19.29 -34.22 20.47
CA CYS A 197 20.19 -33.93 19.35
C CYS A 197 19.48 -34.17 18.01
N ALA A 198 19.51 -33.18 17.14
CA ALA A 198 18.86 -33.20 15.84
C ALA A 198 19.76 -32.57 14.77
N ALA A 199 19.55 -32.92 13.50
CA ALA A 199 20.36 -32.35 12.41
C ALA A 199 20.07 -30.86 12.16
N THR A 200 18.86 -30.38 12.50
CA THR A 200 18.45 -28.98 12.35
C THR A 200 17.42 -28.59 13.42
N CYS A 201 17.18 -27.30 13.55
CA CYS A 201 16.07 -26.77 14.34
C CYS A 201 14.73 -27.09 13.69
N THR A 202 13.72 -27.32 14.51
CA THR A 202 12.33 -27.45 14.07
C THR A 202 11.61 -26.15 14.37
N ALA A 203 10.91 -25.62 13.38
CA ALA A 203 10.12 -24.40 13.53
C ALA A 203 9.18 -24.50 14.76
N PRO A 204 9.05 -23.45 15.57
CA PRO A 204 9.44 -22.06 15.27
C PRO A 204 10.87 -21.65 15.65
N ARG A 205 11.74 -22.55 16.14
CA ARG A 205 13.11 -22.20 16.56
C ARG A 205 14.02 -21.96 15.35
N THR A 206 14.93 -21.01 15.48
CA THR A 206 15.92 -20.60 14.48
C THR A 206 17.28 -21.19 14.83
N LEU A 207 18.06 -21.56 13.80
CA LEU A 207 19.44 -22.00 13.97
C LEU A 207 20.35 -20.77 14.04
N CYS A 208 20.97 -20.54 15.18
CA CYS A 208 21.92 -19.46 15.41
C CYS A 208 23.27 -20.08 15.79
N GLY A 209 24.18 -20.18 14.82
CA GLY A 209 25.39 -21.01 14.99
C GLY A 209 25.01 -22.48 15.13
N ASP A 210 25.44 -23.10 16.23
CA ASP A 210 25.12 -24.49 16.59
C ASP A 210 23.89 -24.61 17.51
N ASP A 211 23.25 -23.49 17.85
CA ASP A 211 22.14 -23.46 18.81
C ASP A 211 20.78 -23.31 18.13
N CYS A 212 19.81 -24.10 18.61
CA CYS A 212 18.40 -23.87 18.29
C CYS A 212 17.79 -22.94 19.30
N VAL A 213 17.55 -21.70 18.92
CA VAL A 213 17.04 -20.64 19.81
C VAL A 213 15.67 -20.16 19.37
N ASP A 214 14.86 -19.66 20.30
CA ASP A 214 13.57 -19.03 19.99
C ASP A 214 13.76 -17.51 20.00
N THR A 215 13.96 -16.93 18.81
CA THR A 215 14.25 -15.50 18.69
C THR A 215 13.10 -14.60 19.17
N GLN A 216 11.92 -15.14 19.45
CA GLN A 216 10.79 -14.37 19.97
C GLN A 216 10.84 -14.19 21.49
N SER A 217 11.65 -14.96 22.20
CA SER A 217 11.64 -14.99 23.68
C SER A 217 13.01 -15.17 24.33
N ASP A 218 14.03 -15.56 23.56
CA ASP A 218 15.39 -15.70 24.03
C ASP A 218 16.06 -14.32 24.21
N PRO A 219 16.46 -13.93 25.42
CA PRO A 219 17.14 -12.66 25.65
C PRO A 219 18.50 -12.54 24.97
N SER A 220 19.12 -13.63 24.51
CA SER A 220 20.39 -13.60 23.75
C SER A 220 20.23 -13.59 22.24
N HIS A 221 19.05 -13.89 21.74
CA HIS A 221 18.79 -13.97 20.30
C HIS A 221 17.50 -13.22 19.96
N CYS A 222 17.26 -12.08 20.60
CA CYS A 222 15.97 -11.43 20.57
C CYS A 222 15.72 -10.75 19.22
N GLY A 223 14.85 -11.31 18.40
CA GLY A 223 14.52 -10.82 17.06
C GLY A 223 15.46 -11.33 15.97
N ASP A 224 16.74 -11.53 16.29
CA ASP A 224 17.75 -12.11 15.40
C ASP A 224 18.84 -12.86 16.17
N CYS A 225 19.63 -13.68 15.48
CA CYS A 225 20.74 -14.41 16.08
C CYS A 225 21.78 -13.46 16.67
N GLY A 226 22.18 -13.69 17.93
CA GLY A 226 23.18 -12.88 18.62
C GLY A 226 22.67 -11.48 18.96
N ASN A 227 21.35 -11.23 18.99
CA ASN A 227 20.85 -9.96 19.48
C ASN A 227 20.54 -10.04 20.98
N ASP A 228 21.55 -9.77 21.80
CA ASP A 228 21.42 -9.76 23.25
C ASP A 228 20.73 -8.51 23.80
N CYS A 229 19.76 -8.76 24.66
CA CYS A 229 19.13 -7.73 25.46
C CYS A 229 20.09 -7.23 26.54
N PRO A 230 20.07 -5.92 26.87
CA PRO A 230 20.85 -5.36 27.98
C PRO A 230 20.69 -6.15 29.28
N ALA A 231 21.70 -6.14 30.15
CA ALA A 231 21.62 -6.82 31.44
C ALA A 231 20.34 -6.43 32.21
N GLY A 232 19.53 -7.42 32.59
CA GLY A 232 18.24 -7.19 33.25
C GLY A 232 17.08 -6.81 32.33
N ALA A 233 17.26 -6.79 31.00
CA ALA A 233 16.20 -6.70 29.99
C ALA A 233 15.74 -8.10 29.52
N GLY A 234 14.54 -8.21 28.96
CA GLY A 234 13.90 -9.47 28.58
C GLY A 234 13.32 -9.39 27.17
N CYS A 235 13.26 -10.52 26.46
CA CYS A 235 12.77 -10.57 25.08
C CYS A 235 11.27 -10.85 25.02
N VAL A 236 10.53 -10.02 24.26
CA VAL A 236 9.11 -10.23 23.97
C VAL A 236 8.85 -10.01 22.49
N LEU A 237 8.43 -11.07 21.79
CA LEU A 237 8.11 -11.07 20.36
C LEU A 237 9.26 -10.54 19.48
N GLY A 238 10.50 -10.84 19.88
CA GLY A 238 11.69 -10.44 19.15
C GLY A 238 12.20 -9.03 19.46
N THR A 239 11.67 -8.39 20.50
CA THR A 239 12.13 -7.06 20.96
C THR A 239 12.55 -7.08 22.43
N CYS A 240 13.69 -6.46 22.73
CA CYS A 240 14.20 -6.31 24.09
C CYS A 240 13.44 -5.23 24.88
N PHE A 241 13.01 -5.56 26.09
CA PHE A 241 12.37 -4.63 27.03
C PHE A 241 13.15 -4.59 28.35
N SER A 242 13.45 -3.38 28.84
CA SER A 242 14.10 -3.20 30.15
C SER A 242 13.25 -3.70 31.32
N GLU A 243 11.93 -3.71 31.17
CA GLU A 243 10.98 -4.31 32.10
C GLU A 243 9.97 -5.14 31.32
N CYS A 244 9.61 -6.32 31.83
CA CYS A 244 8.62 -7.17 31.16
C CYS A 244 7.25 -6.47 31.12
N PRO A 245 6.66 -6.27 29.93
CA PRO A 245 5.38 -5.58 29.80
C PRO A 245 4.26 -6.43 30.42
N PHE A 246 3.35 -5.80 31.16
CA PHE A 246 2.16 -6.47 31.69
C PHE A 246 1.35 -7.13 30.56
N PRO A 247 0.87 -8.40 30.69
CA PRO A 247 0.81 -9.23 31.90
C PRO A 247 1.98 -10.20 32.11
N THR A 248 3.15 -9.92 31.52
CA THR A 248 4.34 -10.75 31.68
C THR A 248 5.20 -10.32 32.86
N GLU A 249 5.92 -11.28 33.45
CA GLU A 249 6.88 -11.07 34.55
C GLU A 249 8.20 -11.75 34.19
N ARG A 250 9.31 -11.28 34.76
CA ARG A 250 10.64 -11.84 34.51
C ARG A 250 10.81 -13.15 35.29
N CYS A 251 10.84 -14.27 34.57
CA CYS A 251 11.17 -15.58 35.13
C CYS A 251 12.37 -16.15 34.35
N GLY A 252 13.52 -16.32 35.01
CA GLY A 252 14.72 -16.91 34.38
C GLY A 252 15.36 -16.03 33.31
N GLY A 253 15.21 -14.71 33.40
CA GLY A 253 15.68 -13.77 32.38
C GLY A 253 14.72 -13.57 31.19
N THR A 254 13.73 -14.44 31.02
CA THR A 254 12.71 -14.35 29.97
C THR A 254 11.41 -13.74 30.52
N CYS A 255 10.71 -12.98 29.68
CA CYS A 255 9.38 -12.47 30.03
C CYS A 255 8.33 -13.56 29.81
N VAL A 256 7.78 -14.07 30.91
CA VAL A 256 6.77 -15.14 30.91
C VAL A 256 5.41 -14.55 31.27
N ASN A 257 4.36 -14.99 30.59
CA ASN A 257 3.00 -14.56 30.91
C ASN A 257 2.47 -15.32 32.15
N VAL A 258 2.63 -14.71 33.33
CA VAL A 258 2.19 -15.31 34.60
C VAL A 258 0.67 -15.45 34.70
N THR A 259 -0.10 -14.85 33.79
CA THR A 259 -1.56 -14.99 33.81
C THR A 259 -2.08 -16.22 33.09
N THR A 260 -1.25 -16.86 32.26
CA THR A 260 -1.67 -17.98 31.40
C THR A 260 -0.67 -19.15 31.34
N ASP A 261 0.58 -18.98 31.78
CA ASP A 261 1.56 -20.07 31.82
C ASP A 261 1.30 -21.00 33.01
N PRO A 262 0.95 -22.29 32.79
CA PRO A 262 0.74 -23.26 33.87
C PRO A 262 2.01 -23.61 34.66
N ARG A 263 3.21 -23.21 34.23
CA ARG A 263 4.45 -23.40 34.99
C ARG A 263 4.86 -22.18 35.82
N ASN A 264 4.21 -21.03 35.59
CA ASN A 264 4.55 -19.75 36.20
C ASN A 264 3.26 -18.99 36.59
N CYS A 265 2.28 -19.70 37.14
CA CYS A 265 0.93 -19.17 37.26
C CYS A 265 0.76 -18.22 38.46
N GLY A 266 0.63 -16.93 38.19
CA GLY A 266 0.46 -15.87 39.18
C GLY A 266 1.78 -15.33 39.75
N GLU A 267 2.82 -16.16 39.76
CA GLU A 267 4.20 -15.82 40.09
C GLU A 267 5.15 -16.81 39.41
N CYS A 268 6.42 -16.41 39.22
CA CYS A 268 7.45 -17.29 38.64
C CYS A 268 7.61 -18.58 39.45
N GLY A 269 7.71 -19.71 38.75
CA GLY A 269 7.89 -21.03 39.37
C GLY A 269 6.63 -21.64 40.01
N ASN A 270 5.48 -20.95 40.02
CA ASN A 270 4.24 -21.55 40.51
C ASN A 270 3.61 -22.49 39.46
N VAL A 271 3.95 -23.78 39.57
CA VAL A 271 3.49 -24.83 38.65
C VAL A 271 2.11 -25.36 39.07
N CYS A 272 1.12 -25.24 38.17
CA CYS A 272 -0.20 -25.85 38.32
C CYS A 272 -0.12 -27.38 38.30
N ALA A 273 -1.04 -28.04 39.00
CA ALA A 273 -1.13 -29.50 38.98
C ALA A 273 -1.41 -30.02 37.55
N ALA A 274 -1.09 -31.29 37.28
CA ALA A 274 -1.18 -31.90 35.94
C ALA A 274 -2.56 -31.82 35.24
N ASP A 275 -3.63 -31.48 35.98
CA ASP A 275 -5.00 -31.30 35.49
C ASP A 275 -5.57 -29.89 35.79
N GLU A 276 -4.69 -28.90 36.00
CA GLU A 276 -5.06 -27.51 36.27
C GLU A 276 -4.51 -26.57 35.20
N LEU A 277 -5.29 -25.54 34.91
CA LEU A 277 -5.01 -24.51 33.90
C LEU A 277 -4.62 -23.24 34.62
N CYS A 278 -3.65 -22.48 34.08
CA CYS A 278 -3.42 -21.14 34.58
C CYS A 278 -4.43 -20.16 33.97
N GLN A 279 -5.28 -19.59 34.82
CA GLN A 279 -6.26 -18.61 34.41
C GLN A 279 -6.16 -17.36 35.28
N PHE A 280 -5.77 -16.23 34.67
CA PHE A 280 -5.59 -14.94 35.34
C PHE A 280 -4.65 -15.03 36.56
N GLY A 281 -3.59 -15.82 36.44
CA GLY A 281 -2.60 -16.00 37.50
C GLY A 281 -3.09 -16.88 38.65
N SER A 282 -4.05 -17.77 38.39
CA SER A 282 -4.51 -18.76 39.35
C SER A 282 -4.71 -20.12 38.69
N CYS A 283 -4.21 -21.18 39.33
CA CYS A 283 -4.47 -22.54 38.90
C CYS A 283 -5.93 -22.91 39.11
N VAL A 284 -6.61 -23.31 38.04
CA VAL A 284 -8.04 -23.68 38.05
C VAL A 284 -8.25 -25.04 37.40
N ARG A 285 -9.13 -25.86 37.98
CA ARG A 285 -9.52 -27.18 37.44
C ARG A 285 -10.40 -27.09 36.18
N THR A 286 -11.13 -25.98 36.01
CA THR A 286 -12.07 -25.75 34.91
C THR A 286 -12.11 -24.26 34.60
N CYS A 287 -12.16 -23.90 33.31
CA CYS A 287 -12.23 -22.50 32.91
C CYS A 287 -13.45 -21.80 33.49
N ARG A 288 -13.22 -20.69 34.19
CA ARG A 288 -14.31 -19.81 34.62
C ARG A 288 -14.83 -19.04 33.41
N ALA A 289 -16.14 -19.12 33.19
CA ALA A 289 -16.82 -18.36 32.15
C ALA A 289 -16.45 -16.86 32.26
N PRO A 290 -16.22 -16.17 31.13
CA PRO A 290 -16.61 -16.53 29.77
C PRO A 290 -15.59 -17.38 28.98
N LEU A 291 -14.45 -17.77 29.58
CA LEU A 291 -13.43 -18.54 28.90
C LEU A 291 -13.86 -20.02 28.77
N VAL A 292 -13.45 -20.65 27.68
CA VAL A 292 -13.74 -22.04 27.34
C VAL A 292 -12.42 -22.80 27.24
N GLU A 293 -12.42 -24.04 27.70
CA GLU A 293 -11.25 -24.92 27.57
C GLU A 293 -10.99 -25.24 26.09
N CYS A 294 -9.78 -24.97 25.64
CA CYS A 294 -9.32 -25.27 24.29
C CYS A 294 -7.87 -25.79 24.34
N MET A 295 -7.69 -27.04 23.92
CA MET A 295 -6.37 -27.71 23.84
C MET A 295 -5.52 -27.57 25.12
N GLY A 296 -6.13 -27.68 26.31
CA GLY A 296 -5.41 -27.59 27.58
C GLY A 296 -5.07 -26.18 28.05
N SER A 297 -5.78 -25.15 27.57
CA SER A 297 -5.73 -23.79 28.10
C SER A 297 -7.12 -23.14 28.13
N CYS A 298 -7.29 -22.07 28.91
CA CYS A 298 -8.53 -21.31 28.95
C CYS A 298 -8.49 -20.15 27.95
N THR A 299 -9.43 -20.16 27.00
CA THR A 299 -9.45 -19.19 25.91
C THR A 299 -10.77 -18.46 25.82
N ASP A 300 -10.74 -17.16 25.52
CA ASP A 300 -11.94 -16.39 25.21
C ASP A 300 -12.21 -16.38 23.70
N PHE A 301 -13.11 -17.24 23.24
CA PHE A 301 -13.48 -17.34 21.83
C PHE A 301 -14.08 -16.06 21.22
N ARG A 302 -14.40 -15.04 22.04
CA ARG A 302 -14.98 -13.80 21.54
C ARG A 302 -13.94 -12.84 21.00
N ILE A 303 -12.68 -12.99 21.43
CA ILE A 303 -11.61 -12.02 21.20
C ILE A 303 -10.27 -12.66 20.81
N ASP A 304 -10.09 -13.96 21.04
CA ASP A 304 -8.85 -14.65 20.66
C ASP A 304 -8.82 -14.94 19.14
N PRO A 305 -7.90 -14.33 18.36
CA PRO A 305 -7.75 -14.58 16.94
C PRO A 305 -7.32 -16.01 16.60
N ALA A 306 -6.70 -16.76 17.51
CA ALA A 306 -6.34 -18.16 17.28
C ALA A 306 -7.52 -19.13 17.48
N ASN A 307 -8.58 -18.69 18.16
CA ASN A 307 -9.68 -19.53 18.63
C ASN A 307 -11.05 -18.83 18.46
N CYS A 308 -11.23 -18.10 17.36
CA CYS A 308 -12.34 -17.18 17.20
C CYS A 308 -13.66 -17.89 16.91
N GLY A 309 -14.57 -17.88 17.88
CA GLY A 309 -15.88 -18.54 17.84
C GLY A 309 -15.84 -20.06 18.07
N ALA A 310 -14.67 -20.71 17.96
CA ALA A 310 -14.47 -22.12 18.25
C ALA A 310 -12.98 -22.41 18.50
N CYS A 311 -12.71 -23.48 19.25
CA CYS A 311 -11.34 -23.95 19.50
C CYS A 311 -10.61 -24.28 18.18
N GLY A 312 -9.42 -23.71 17.99
CA GLY A 312 -8.60 -23.88 16.78
C GLY A 312 -9.09 -23.11 15.54
N ARG A 313 -10.15 -22.30 15.65
CA ARG A 313 -10.61 -21.45 14.53
C ARG A 313 -9.76 -20.18 14.46
N ARG A 314 -8.61 -20.28 13.82
CA ARG A 314 -7.68 -19.16 13.60
C ARG A 314 -8.22 -18.20 12.53
N CYS A 315 -8.18 -16.90 12.82
CA CYS A 315 -8.44 -15.82 11.87
C CYS A 315 -7.29 -15.69 10.87
N ALA A 316 -7.58 -15.25 9.64
CA ALA A 316 -6.57 -15.02 8.62
C ALA A 316 -5.60 -13.90 9.02
N THR A 317 -4.44 -13.84 8.39
CA THR A 317 -3.45 -12.78 8.63
C THR A 317 -4.09 -11.40 8.44
N GLY A 318 -4.01 -10.55 9.47
CA GLY A 318 -4.60 -9.21 9.48
C GLY A 318 -6.05 -9.13 9.97
N GLU A 319 -6.74 -10.26 10.19
CA GLU A 319 -8.06 -10.29 10.81
C GLU A 319 -7.97 -10.27 12.34
N ILE A 320 -8.93 -9.62 12.99
CA ILE A 320 -9.10 -9.70 14.44
C ILE A 320 -10.37 -10.48 14.77
N CYS A 321 -10.40 -11.06 15.98
CA CYS A 321 -11.61 -11.71 16.47
C CYS A 321 -12.51 -10.71 17.20
N SER A 322 -13.73 -10.51 16.70
CA SER A 322 -14.75 -9.74 17.42
C SER A 322 -16.03 -10.53 17.54
N ARG A 323 -16.45 -10.71 18.79
CA ARG A 323 -17.67 -11.44 19.17
C ARG A 323 -17.71 -12.87 18.59
N GLY A 324 -16.54 -13.49 18.44
CA GLY A 324 -16.40 -14.84 17.93
C GLY A 324 -16.51 -14.98 16.41
N THR A 325 -16.30 -13.87 15.69
CA THR A 325 -16.18 -13.87 14.23
C THR A 325 -14.89 -13.15 13.83
N CYS A 326 -14.13 -13.75 12.93
CA CYS A 326 -12.97 -13.10 12.34
C CYS A 326 -13.44 -12.00 11.39
N PHE A 327 -12.86 -10.83 11.49
CA PHE A 327 -13.11 -9.74 10.57
C PHE A 327 -11.82 -8.98 10.29
N LEU A 328 -11.64 -8.53 9.05
CA LEU A 328 -10.60 -7.56 8.74
C LEU A 328 -11.01 -6.21 9.31
N PRO A 329 -10.21 -5.60 10.20
CA PRO A 329 -10.50 -4.29 10.77
C PRO A 329 -10.29 -3.14 9.78
N CYS A 330 -9.61 -3.39 8.65
CA CYS A 330 -9.24 -2.41 7.65
C CYS A 330 -9.89 -2.71 6.29
N ASP A 331 -10.03 -1.68 5.46
CA ASP A 331 -10.53 -1.84 4.09
C ASP A 331 -9.50 -2.61 3.23
N PRO A 332 -9.94 -3.28 2.14
CA PRO A 332 -9.02 -4.02 1.26
C PRO A 332 -7.91 -3.10 0.70
N GLY A 333 -6.65 -3.44 0.98
CA GLY A 333 -5.48 -2.66 0.56
C GLY A 333 -4.81 -1.87 1.69
N GLU A 334 -5.39 -1.87 2.89
CA GLU A 334 -4.82 -1.26 4.10
C GLU A 334 -4.25 -2.34 5.04
N SER A 335 -3.25 -1.97 5.84
CA SER A 335 -2.64 -2.79 6.88
C SER A 335 -2.85 -2.17 8.24
N LEU A 336 -3.12 -2.99 9.26
CA LEU A 336 -3.27 -2.50 10.63
C LEU A 336 -1.89 -2.17 11.24
N CYS A 337 -1.61 -0.89 11.40
CA CYS A 337 -0.45 -0.35 12.11
C CYS A 337 -0.83 0.14 13.52
N THR A 338 0.16 0.56 14.30
CA THR A 338 -0.01 0.98 15.71
C THR A 338 -0.94 2.18 15.87
N THR A 339 -1.05 3.02 14.84
CA THR A 339 -1.88 4.24 14.78
C THR A 339 -3.28 4.00 14.18
N GLY A 340 -3.49 2.90 13.47
CA GLY A 340 -4.73 2.63 12.74
C GLY A 340 -4.50 1.80 11.48
N CYS A 341 -5.49 1.81 10.59
CA CYS A 341 -5.38 1.19 9.27
C CYS A 341 -4.64 2.16 8.33
N GLU A 342 -3.48 1.73 7.83
CA GLU A 342 -2.60 2.55 6.99
C GLU A 342 -2.36 1.88 5.64
N ASN A 343 -2.24 2.69 4.58
CA ASN A 343 -1.93 2.16 3.25
C ASN A 343 -0.42 2.14 3.02
N LEU A 344 0.22 1.00 3.26
CA LEU A 344 1.67 0.83 3.12
C LEU A 344 2.21 1.09 1.70
N SER A 345 1.34 1.22 0.71
CA SER A 345 1.72 1.45 -0.68
C SER A 345 1.91 2.93 -1.01
N THR A 346 1.29 3.82 -0.21
CA THR A 346 1.17 5.25 -0.51
C THR A 346 1.38 6.15 0.69
N ASP A 347 1.35 5.61 1.90
CA ASP A 347 1.55 6.36 3.13
C ASP A 347 3.05 6.60 3.38
N PRO A 348 3.51 7.86 3.36
CA PRO A 348 4.91 8.20 3.60
C PRO A 348 5.36 7.99 5.06
N GLU A 349 4.46 7.84 6.03
CA GLU A 349 4.81 7.51 7.42
C GLU A 349 4.90 5.98 7.66
N ASN A 350 4.38 5.18 6.73
CA ASN A 350 4.25 3.73 6.85
C ASN A 350 4.65 2.99 5.56
N CYS A 351 5.69 3.46 4.85
CA CYS A 351 5.96 3.04 3.48
C CYS A 351 6.58 1.63 3.40
N GLY A 352 5.82 0.65 2.93
CA GLY A 352 6.21 -0.76 2.81
C GLY A 352 6.15 -1.55 4.12
N ALA A 353 6.15 -0.87 5.27
CA ALA A 353 5.99 -1.44 6.60
C ALA A 353 5.48 -0.36 7.57
N CYS A 354 4.74 -0.77 8.60
CA CYS A 354 4.28 0.14 9.65
C CYS A 354 5.46 0.84 10.34
N GLY A 355 5.37 2.17 10.51
CA GLY A 355 6.41 3.01 11.12
C GLY A 355 7.64 3.28 10.25
N ARG A 356 7.63 2.86 8.97
CA ARG A 356 8.69 3.19 8.02
C ARG A 356 8.43 4.55 7.38
N GLU A 357 8.87 5.60 8.05
CA GLU A 357 8.80 6.98 7.55
C GLU A 357 9.83 7.20 6.43
N CYS A 358 9.38 7.80 5.32
CA CYS A 358 10.26 8.21 4.23
C CYS A 358 11.06 9.47 4.58
N ALA A 359 12.28 9.61 4.05
CA ALA A 359 13.12 10.77 4.35
C ALA A 359 12.53 12.07 3.79
N THR A 360 12.94 13.21 4.34
CA THR A 360 12.51 14.54 3.87
C THR A 360 12.74 14.72 2.37
N GLY A 361 11.65 14.80 1.59
CA GLY A 361 11.69 14.93 0.12
C GLY A 361 11.43 13.64 -0.64
N GLU A 362 11.18 12.52 0.04
CA GLU A 362 10.74 11.27 -0.56
C GLU A 362 9.21 11.11 -0.47
N ILE A 363 8.63 10.32 -1.37
CA ILE A 363 7.23 9.87 -1.30
C ILE A 363 7.17 8.35 -1.24
N CYS A 364 6.06 7.80 -0.76
CA CYS A 364 5.81 6.37 -0.84
C CYS A 364 5.14 5.98 -2.15
N GLU A 365 5.85 5.20 -2.97
CA GLU A 365 5.30 4.63 -4.20
C GLU A 365 5.48 3.11 -4.20
N ALA A 366 4.36 2.38 -4.26
CA ALA A 366 4.32 0.92 -4.24
C ALA A 366 5.09 0.30 -3.06
N GLY A 367 5.08 0.96 -1.89
CA GLY A 367 5.75 0.48 -0.68
C GLY A 367 7.26 0.75 -0.63
N ARG A 368 7.77 1.62 -1.51
CA ARG A 368 9.15 2.11 -1.47
C ARG A 368 9.19 3.63 -1.35
N CYS A 369 10.04 4.12 -0.44
CA CYS A 369 10.40 5.53 -0.43
C CYS A 369 11.21 5.83 -1.69
N VAL A 370 10.75 6.80 -2.46
CA VAL A 370 11.39 7.26 -3.69
C VAL A 370 11.63 8.76 -3.59
N ASP A 371 12.87 9.17 -3.90
CA ASP A 371 13.29 10.57 -3.92
C ASP A 371 12.59 11.32 -5.04
N THR A 372 11.87 12.39 -4.68
CA THR A 372 11.03 13.16 -5.61
C THR A 372 11.82 14.11 -6.50
N ARG A 373 13.16 14.14 -6.43
CA ARG A 373 13.93 15.19 -7.10
C ARG A 373 13.77 15.23 -8.60
N CYS A 374 13.62 14.13 -9.36
CA CYS A 374 13.07 14.17 -10.73
C CYS A 374 12.22 12.92 -11.04
N MET A 375 10.94 13.11 -11.36
CA MET A 375 10.07 12.03 -11.85
C MET A 375 10.21 11.82 -13.38
N PRO A 376 10.20 10.56 -13.87
CA PRO A 376 10.05 10.27 -15.29
C PRO A 376 8.80 10.97 -15.88
N PRO A 377 8.88 11.56 -17.08
CA PRO A 377 9.94 11.41 -18.07
C PRO A 377 11.11 12.40 -17.94
N ARG A 378 11.24 13.16 -16.84
CA ARG A 378 12.29 14.17 -16.67
C ARG A 378 13.63 13.53 -16.29
N LEU A 379 14.72 14.12 -16.78
CA LEU A 379 16.09 13.65 -16.57
C LEU A 379 16.83 14.60 -15.61
N GLN A 380 17.60 14.04 -14.66
CA GLN A 380 18.49 14.81 -13.79
C GLN A 380 19.74 15.22 -14.58
N CYS A 381 19.93 16.52 -14.83
CA CYS A 381 21.10 17.05 -15.52
C CYS A 381 21.83 18.04 -14.61
N GLY A 382 22.81 17.55 -13.84
CA GLY A 382 23.43 18.33 -12.75
C GLY A 382 22.47 18.45 -11.57
N ASP A 383 22.25 19.66 -11.05
CA ASP A 383 21.30 19.95 -9.96
C ASP A 383 19.88 20.30 -10.45
N GLU A 384 19.63 20.28 -11.77
CA GLU A 384 18.35 20.69 -12.36
C GLU A 384 17.63 19.52 -13.07
N CYS A 385 16.29 19.50 -12.99
CA CYS A 385 15.46 18.59 -13.77
C CYS A 385 15.07 19.22 -15.10
N VAL A 386 15.46 18.55 -16.17
CA VAL A 386 15.12 18.95 -17.53
C VAL A 386 14.11 17.98 -18.12
N ASP A 387 13.23 18.47 -19.00
CA ASP A 387 12.30 17.61 -19.73
C ASP A 387 12.93 17.21 -21.06
N PRO A 388 13.51 16.00 -21.19
CA PRO A 388 14.18 15.59 -22.42
C PRO A 388 13.20 15.41 -23.58
N GLN A 389 11.89 15.46 -23.37
CA GLN A 389 10.91 15.32 -24.47
C GLN A 389 10.64 16.63 -25.20
N SER A 390 10.90 17.78 -24.57
CA SER A 390 10.51 19.10 -25.07
C SER A 390 11.59 20.18 -24.93
N ASP A 391 12.66 19.92 -24.18
CA ASP A 391 13.74 20.88 -23.96
C ASP A 391 14.75 20.87 -25.12
N ASP A 392 14.79 21.96 -25.88
CA ASP A 392 15.71 22.16 -27.00
C ASP A 392 17.19 22.13 -26.60
N ALA A 393 17.53 22.32 -25.32
CA ALA A 393 18.90 22.25 -24.82
C ALA A 393 19.30 20.85 -24.31
N ASN A 394 18.32 19.96 -24.10
CA ASN A 394 18.50 18.65 -23.46
C ASN A 394 17.69 17.55 -24.14
N CYS A 395 17.54 17.62 -25.47
CA CYS A 395 16.58 16.79 -26.19
C CYS A 395 16.99 15.32 -26.23
N GLY A 396 16.21 14.44 -25.62
CA GLY A 396 16.49 13.00 -25.49
C GLY A 396 17.57 12.64 -24.47
N MET A 397 18.53 13.53 -24.18
CA MET A 397 19.55 13.38 -23.14
C MET A 397 20.13 14.73 -22.70
N CYS A 398 20.75 14.77 -21.51
CA CYS A 398 21.41 15.97 -20.99
C CYS A 398 22.42 16.57 -21.99
N GLY A 399 22.31 17.87 -22.24
CA GLY A 399 23.23 18.63 -23.09
C GLY A 399 23.08 18.42 -24.60
N ASN A 400 22.07 17.67 -25.07
CA ASN A 400 21.80 17.53 -26.50
C ASN A 400 20.98 18.72 -27.03
N VAL A 401 21.69 19.75 -27.51
CA VAL A 401 21.09 20.98 -28.03
C VAL A 401 20.65 20.82 -29.49
N CYS A 402 19.39 21.14 -29.81
CA CYS A 402 18.87 21.11 -31.17
C CYS A 402 19.47 22.21 -32.06
N ALA A 403 19.72 21.88 -33.33
CA ALA A 403 20.29 22.82 -34.30
C ALA A 403 19.30 23.95 -34.65
N PRO A 404 19.77 25.15 -35.07
CA PRO A 404 18.89 26.22 -35.54
C PRO A 404 17.94 25.73 -36.65
N GLY A 405 16.62 25.95 -36.48
CA GLY A 405 15.57 25.46 -37.39
C GLY A 405 14.95 24.10 -36.98
N SER A 406 15.34 23.56 -35.81
CA SER A 406 14.75 22.35 -35.22
C SER A 406 14.34 22.57 -33.77
N SER A 407 13.33 21.82 -33.30
CA SER A 407 12.90 21.80 -31.89
C SER A 407 12.80 20.37 -31.38
N CYS A 408 12.88 20.21 -30.07
CA CYS A 408 12.72 18.93 -29.41
C CYS A 408 11.27 18.49 -29.45
N GLN A 409 11.02 17.34 -30.07
CA GLN A 409 9.70 16.73 -30.16
C GLN A 409 9.84 15.24 -29.85
N GLU A 410 9.21 14.81 -28.75
CA GLU A 410 9.23 13.41 -28.30
C GLU A 410 10.66 12.88 -28.09
N GLY A 411 11.57 13.74 -27.62
CA GLY A 411 12.96 13.38 -27.35
C GLY A 411 13.87 13.31 -28.58
N MET A 412 13.42 13.84 -29.72
CA MET A 412 14.22 13.95 -30.94
C MET A 412 14.18 15.37 -31.51
N CYS A 413 15.33 15.90 -31.91
CA CYS A 413 15.39 17.17 -32.63
C CYS A 413 14.77 16.99 -34.02
N ARG A 414 13.63 17.65 -34.25
CA ARG A 414 12.88 17.59 -35.51
C ARG A 414 12.80 18.96 -36.16
N PRO A 415 12.79 19.05 -37.52
CA PRO A 415 12.57 20.31 -38.21
C PRO A 415 11.25 20.96 -37.79
N LEU A 416 11.24 22.29 -37.66
CA LEU A 416 10.03 23.05 -37.28
C LEU A 416 8.92 23.01 -38.34
N CYS A 417 9.27 22.78 -39.62
CA CYS A 417 8.33 22.77 -40.73
C CYS A 417 8.48 21.49 -41.56
N ASP A 418 7.35 20.80 -41.81
CA ASP A 418 7.29 19.66 -42.71
C ASP A 418 7.17 20.12 -44.18
N PRO A 419 7.93 19.53 -45.13
CA PRO A 419 7.74 19.81 -46.55
C PRO A 419 6.27 19.55 -46.98
N PRO A 420 5.64 20.45 -47.77
CA PRO A 420 6.26 21.50 -48.59
C PRO A 420 6.37 22.89 -47.92
N LEU A 421 6.17 23.01 -46.61
CA LEU A 421 6.24 24.30 -45.91
C LEU A 421 7.69 24.79 -45.81
N LEU A 422 7.88 26.10 -45.98
CA LEU A 422 9.17 26.77 -45.86
C LEU A 422 9.25 27.54 -44.54
N GLU A 423 10.39 27.45 -43.85
CA GLU A 423 10.64 28.25 -42.65
C GLU A 423 11.01 29.69 -43.06
N CYS A 424 10.16 30.64 -42.71
CA CYS A 424 10.42 32.06 -42.88
C CYS A 424 10.44 32.74 -41.50
N GLY A 425 10.96 33.96 -41.39
CA GLY A 425 11.04 34.70 -40.11
C GLY A 425 9.70 34.95 -39.40
N SER A 426 8.56 34.57 -40.01
CA SER A 426 7.20 34.59 -39.44
C SER A 426 6.65 33.20 -39.09
N GLY A 427 7.48 32.15 -39.11
CA GLY A 427 7.08 30.75 -38.92
C GLY A 427 6.97 29.97 -40.24
N CYS A 428 6.38 28.77 -40.21
CA CYS A 428 6.16 27.92 -41.37
C CYS A 428 5.12 28.54 -42.31
N VAL A 429 5.48 28.75 -43.57
CA VAL A 429 4.58 29.29 -44.60
C VAL A 429 4.54 28.35 -45.81
N ASP A 430 3.39 28.27 -46.47
CA ASP A 430 3.25 27.50 -47.70
C ASP A 430 3.54 28.40 -48.91
N PRO A 431 4.70 28.26 -49.58
CA PRO A 431 5.03 29.10 -50.72
C PRO A 431 4.15 28.80 -51.95
N ALA A 432 3.37 27.72 -51.96
CA ALA A 432 2.47 27.42 -53.07
C ALA A 432 1.15 28.20 -53.00
N THR A 433 0.75 28.66 -51.81
CA THR A 433 -0.59 29.22 -51.56
C THR A 433 -0.61 30.50 -50.73
N ASP A 434 0.44 30.82 -49.98
CA ASP A 434 0.50 32.05 -49.17
C ASP A 434 0.73 33.28 -50.07
N PRO A 435 -0.24 34.21 -50.18
CA PRO A 435 -0.10 35.40 -50.99
C PRO A 435 0.99 36.36 -50.50
N ARG A 436 1.53 36.20 -49.30
CA ARG A 436 2.65 37.00 -48.77
C ARG A 436 4.01 36.35 -49.00
N ASN A 437 4.04 35.07 -49.35
CA ASN A 437 5.25 34.25 -49.52
C ASN A 437 5.18 33.38 -50.79
N CYS A 438 4.53 33.88 -51.85
CA CYS A 438 4.20 33.12 -53.05
C CYS A 438 5.45 32.83 -53.90
N GLY A 439 5.85 31.56 -53.95
CA GLY A 439 7.08 31.09 -54.57
C GLY A 439 8.32 31.17 -53.67
N GLY A 440 8.19 31.67 -52.42
CA GLY A 440 9.29 31.78 -51.46
C GLY A 440 9.09 32.86 -50.39
N CYS A 441 9.90 32.83 -49.33
CA CYS A 441 9.80 33.78 -48.21
C CYS A 441 9.83 35.25 -48.67
N GLY A 442 8.86 36.04 -48.22
CA GLY A 442 8.76 37.48 -48.47
C GLY A 442 8.28 37.87 -49.87
N LEU A 443 7.93 36.91 -50.74
CA LEU A 443 7.43 37.16 -52.09
C LEU A 443 5.91 37.43 -52.07
N THR A 444 5.52 38.68 -51.78
CA THR A 444 4.10 39.07 -51.70
C THR A 444 3.48 39.34 -53.07
N CYS A 445 2.31 38.77 -53.33
CA CYS A 445 1.50 39.00 -54.52
C CYS A 445 0.92 40.43 -54.59
N PRO A 446 0.68 40.97 -55.80
CA PRO A 446 -0.02 42.25 -55.97
C PRO A 446 -1.41 42.25 -55.31
N LEU A 447 -1.88 43.44 -54.91
CA LEU A 447 -3.19 43.63 -54.27
C LEU A 447 -4.34 42.95 -55.06
N GLY A 448 -4.98 41.97 -54.42
CA GLY A 448 -6.10 41.21 -55.00
C GLY A 448 -5.71 40.01 -55.86
N ALA A 449 -4.41 39.71 -56.02
CA ALA A 449 -3.95 38.48 -56.67
C ALA A 449 -3.89 37.30 -55.69
N VAL A 450 -4.24 36.12 -56.18
CA VAL A 450 -4.16 34.86 -55.43
C VAL A 450 -2.86 34.14 -55.77
N CYS A 451 -2.24 33.48 -54.79
CA CYS A 451 -1.12 32.58 -55.02
C CYS A 451 -1.65 31.19 -55.37
N THR A 452 -1.26 30.65 -56.53
CA THR A 452 -1.63 29.29 -56.93
C THR A 452 -0.41 28.60 -57.53
N GLY A 453 0.08 27.55 -56.87
CA GLY A 453 1.26 26.81 -57.31
C GLY A 453 2.54 27.65 -57.30
N GLY A 454 2.63 28.61 -56.37
CA GLY A 454 3.80 29.50 -56.24
C GLY A 454 3.83 30.65 -57.25
N MET A 455 2.72 30.93 -57.94
CA MET A 455 2.57 32.04 -58.88
C MET A 455 1.36 32.90 -58.55
N CYS A 456 1.49 34.22 -58.66
CA CYS A 456 0.39 35.16 -58.45
C CYS A 456 -0.49 35.30 -59.72
N GLY A 457 -1.83 35.22 -59.59
CA GLY A 457 -2.77 35.40 -60.72
C GLY A 457 -4.19 35.85 -60.34
N THR A 458 -5.02 36.23 -61.33
CA THR A 458 -6.46 36.59 -61.22
C THR A 458 -7.25 36.27 -62.51
N PRO A 459 -8.55 35.89 -62.46
CA PRO A 459 -9.41 35.49 -61.32
C PRO A 459 -9.40 33.96 -61.04
N CYS A 460 -10.02 33.53 -59.92
CA CYS A 460 -10.14 32.12 -59.55
C CYS A 460 -10.88 31.30 -60.63
N PRO A 461 -10.50 30.04 -60.89
CA PRO A 461 -11.25 29.16 -61.79
C PRO A 461 -12.65 28.86 -61.23
N ALA A 462 -13.69 29.03 -62.07
CA ALA A 462 -15.05 28.64 -61.72
C ALA A 462 -15.11 27.14 -61.37
N PRO A 463 -15.90 26.72 -60.35
CA PRO A 463 -16.98 27.48 -59.69
C PRO A 463 -16.56 28.33 -58.48
N ARG A 464 -15.26 28.45 -58.17
CA ARG A 464 -14.77 29.23 -57.02
C ARG A 464 -14.77 30.72 -57.32
N ILE A 465 -14.97 31.53 -56.29
CA ILE A 465 -14.96 33.00 -56.37
C ILE A 465 -13.77 33.57 -55.60
N THR A 466 -13.30 34.75 -56.01
CA THR A 466 -12.23 35.47 -55.31
C THR A 466 -12.81 36.24 -54.13
N CYS A 467 -12.40 35.89 -52.91
CA CYS A 467 -12.74 36.62 -51.69
C CYS A 467 -11.44 37.13 -51.05
N GLY A 468 -11.13 38.41 -51.27
CA GLY A 468 -9.84 38.98 -50.87
C GLY A 468 -8.68 38.36 -51.66
N ALA A 469 -7.74 37.72 -50.96
CA ALA A 469 -6.57 37.05 -51.54
C ALA A 469 -6.71 35.51 -51.60
N SER A 470 -7.93 34.98 -51.45
CA SER A 470 -8.20 33.54 -51.41
C SER A 470 -9.33 33.11 -52.36
N CYS A 471 -9.23 31.89 -52.88
CA CYS A 471 -10.29 31.26 -53.68
C CYS A 471 -11.19 30.42 -52.77
N VAL A 472 -12.45 30.81 -52.64
CA VAL A 472 -13.45 30.12 -51.81
C VAL A 472 -14.52 29.48 -52.68
N ASP A 473 -15.09 28.36 -52.23
CA ASP A 473 -16.24 27.72 -52.87
C ASP A 473 -17.53 28.14 -52.16
N PRO A 474 -18.33 29.06 -52.73
CA PRO A 474 -19.51 29.55 -52.04
C PRO A 474 -20.63 28.52 -51.95
N GLN A 475 -20.49 27.33 -52.53
CA GLN A 475 -21.51 26.28 -52.45
C GLN A 475 -21.36 25.37 -51.23
N THR A 476 -20.14 25.25 -50.70
CA THR A 476 -19.78 24.25 -49.69
C THR A 476 -18.92 24.80 -48.55
N ASP A 477 -18.34 25.99 -48.71
CA ASP A 477 -17.49 26.58 -47.68
C ASP A 477 -18.33 27.11 -46.50
N GLN A 478 -18.13 26.49 -45.34
CA GLN A 478 -18.80 26.82 -44.07
C GLN A 478 -18.66 28.30 -43.68
N ASN A 479 -17.59 28.97 -44.11
CA ASN A 479 -17.28 30.35 -43.76
C ASN A 479 -17.59 31.36 -44.88
N ASN A 480 -17.96 30.87 -46.07
CA ASN A 480 -18.21 31.69 -47.27
C ASN A 480 -19.48 31.22 -48.02
N CYS A 481 -20.50 30.77 -47.30
CA CYS A 481 -21.67 30.13 -47.85
C CYS A 481 -22.60 31.11 -48.57
N GLY A 482 -22.72 30.96 -49.88
CA GLY A 482 -23.46 31.88 -50.76
C GLY A 482 -22.70 33.16 -51.13
N GLY A 483 -21.53 33.41 -50.54
CA GLY A 483 -20.71 34.59 -50.81
C GLY A 483 -19.60 34.83 -49.78
N CYS A 484 -18.70 35.77 -50.07
CA CYS A 484 -17.56 36.08 -49.21
C CYS A 484 -17.99 36.47 -47.78
N GLY A 485 -17.43 35.81 -46.77
CA GLY A 485 -17.62 36.15 -45.35
C GLY A 485 -18.97 35.77 -44.75
N ILE A 486 -19.78 34.97 -45.44
CA ILE A 486 -21.04 34.45 -44.92
C ILE A 486 -20.78 33.11 -44.23
N ALA A 487 -20.56 33.13 -42.91
CA ALA A 487 -20.34 31.91 -42.13
C ALA A 487 -21.63 31.31 -41.59
N CYS A 488 -21.79 29.99 -41.71
CA CYS A 488 -22.91 29.24 -41.16
C CYS A 488 -22.73 28.97 -39.65
N ALA A 489 -23.83 28.92 -38.91
CA ALA A 489 -23.81 28.69 -37.46
C ALA A 489 -23.26 27.28 -37.11
N PRO A 490 -22.81 27.02 -35.86
CA PRO A 490 -22.14 25.76 -35.47
C PRO A 490 -22.92 24.46 -35.73
N ASN A 491 -24.25 24.52 -35.86
CA ASN A 491 -25.13 23.38 -36.16
C ASN A 491 -25.63 23.36 -37.61
N GLN A 492 -25.10 24.25 -38.46
CA GLN A 492 -25.43 24.36 -39.87
C GLN A 492 -24.25 23.90 -40.72
N VAL A 493 -24.55 23.38 -41.90
CA VAL A 493 -23.60 23.14 -42.98
C VAL A 493 -23.96 24.03 -44.17
N CYS A 494 -22.94 24.45 -44.92
CA CYS A 494 -23.18 25.08 -46.21
C CYS A 494 -23.61 24.02 -47.24
N ASP A 495 -24.87 24.07 -47.66
CA ASP A 495 -25.42 23.18 -48.68
C ASP A 495 -26.05 24.00 -49.81
N MET A 496 -25.50 23.86 -51.02
CA MET A 496 -25.88 24.61 -52.22
C MET A 496 -25.90 26.13 -52.00
N GLY A 497 -24.95 26.65 -51.21
CA GLY A 497 -24.82 28.09 -50.94
C GLY A 497 -25.84 28.64 -49.94
N MET A 498 -26.49 27.78 -49.14
CA MET A 498 -27.34 28.17 -48.02
C MET A 498 -26.92 27.43 -46.75
N CYS A 499 -26.93 28.13 -45.62
CA CYS A 499 -26.70 27.52 -44.32
C CYS A 499 -27.93 26.70 -43.89
N ARG A 500 -27.78 25.38 -43.78
CA ARG A 500 -28.85 24.43 -43.44
C ARG A 500 -28.45 23.59 -42.23
N ILE A 501 -29.39 23.25 -41.36
CA ILE A 501 -29.11 22.38 -40.20
C ILE A 501 -28.73 20.99 -40.70
N ALA A 502 -27.57 20.49 -40.25
CA ALA A 502 -27.01 19.22 -40.73
C ALA A 502 -27.51 18.01 -39.94
N ALA A 503 -27.66 18.19 -38.63
CA ALA A 503 -28.14 17.17 -37.69
C ALA A 503 -28.51 17.84 -36.36
N CYS A 504 -29.40 17.22 -35.60
CA CYS A 504 -29.69 17.60 -34.23
C CYS A 504 -28.68 16.95 -33.26
N PRO A 505 -28.46 17.54 -32.06
CA PRO A 505 -27.73 16.90 -30.98
C PRO A 505 -28.31 15.51 -30.63
N PRO A 506 -27.55 14.62 -29.96
CA PRO A 506 -28.08 13.40 -29.39
C PRO A 506 -29.32 13.70 -28.54
N ASP A 507 -30.31 12.80 -28.58
CA ASP A 507 -31.60 12.90 -27.87
C ASP A 507 -32.59 13.95 -28.40
N ARG A 508 -32.34 14.53 -29.58
CA ARG A 508 -33.28 15.41 -30.28
C ARG A 508 -33.54 14.96 -31.71
N GLU A 509 -34.77 15.17 -32.15
CA GLU A 509 -35.24 14.83 -33.50
C GLU A 509 -35.44 16.10 -34.34
N LEU A 510 -35.15 16.02 -35.64
CA LEU A 510 -35.36 17.13 -36.57
C LEU A 510 -36.81 17.15 -37.03
N CYS A 511 -37.64 17.98 -36.39
CA CYS A 511 -39.02 18.21 -36.82
C CYS A 511 -39.06 19.49 -37.68
N GLY A 512 -39.04 19.30 -39.00
CA GLY A 512 -39.00 20.40 -39.98
C GLY A 512 -37.64 21.11 -40.00
N THR A 513 -37.58 22.35 -39.47
CA THR A 513 -36.36 23.17 -39.40
C THR A 513 -35.83 23.34 -37.97
N GLU A 514 -36.42 22.64 -37.00
CA GLU A 514 -36.07 22.79 -35.58
C GLU A 514 -35.76 21.43 -34.95
N CYS A 515 -34.86 21.46 -33.96
CA CYS A 515 -34.46 20.27 -33.19
C CYS A 515 -35.26 20.23 -31.89
N VAL A 516 -36.21 19.30 -31.82
CA VAL A 516 -37.14 19.16 -30.69
C VAL A 516 -36.83 17.90 -29.88
N ASP A 517 -37.16 17.92 -28.59
CA ASP A 517 -37.04 16.77 -27.70
C ASP A 517 -38.40 16.11 -27.55
N THR A 518 -38.63 15.05 -28.33
CA THR A 518 -39.93 14.37 -28.39
C THR A 518 -40.30 13.65 -27.09
N SER A 519 -39.39 13.58 -26.11
CA SER A 519 -39.66 12.93 -24.82
C SER A 519 -40.40 13.83 -23.82
N ILE A 520 -40.33 15.15 -23.99
CA ILE A 520 -40.86 16.16 -23.07
C ILE A 520 -41.62 17.30 -23.75
N ASP A 521 -41.47 17.49 -25.05
CA ASP A 521 -42.15 18.55 -25.79
C ASP A 521 -43.64 18.21 -25.97
N PRO A 522 -44.57 19.01 -25.42
CA PRO A 522 -46.00 18.74 -25.52
C PRO A 522 -46.56 18.93 -26.93
N ASP A 523 -45.86 19.60 -27.84
CA ASP A 523 -46.27 19.78 -29.24
C ASP A 523 -45.70 18.69 -30.17
N HIS A 524 -44.71 17.91 -29.70
CA HIS A 524 -44.01 16.85 -30.44
C HIS A 524 -43.82 15.56 -29.61
N CYS A 525 -44.84 15.16 -28.85
CA CYS A 525 -44.72 14.12 -27.83
C CYS A 525 -44.68 12.70 -28.42
N GLY A 526 -43.50 12.09 -28.45
CA GLY A 526 -43.23 10.73 -28.93
C GLY A 526 -42.94 10.62 -30.44
N ASP A 527 -43.30 11.65 -31.22
CA ASP A 527 -43.00 11.78 -32.66
C ASP A 527 -43.25 13.26 -33.07
N CYS A 528 -42.75 13.67 -34.23
CA CYS A 528 -42.97 15.01 -34.78
C CYS A 528 -44.48 15.29 -34.96
N ASP A 529 -44.90 16.52 -34.67
CA ASP A 529 -46.28 17.03 -34.80
C ASP A 529 -47.34 16.25 -33.96
N VAL A 530 -46.92 15.50 -32.94
CA VAL A 530 -47.82 14.83 -31.98
C VAL A 530 -48.09 15.74 -30.79
N THR A 531 -49.16 16.53 -30.87
CA THR A 531 -49.54 17.46 -29.79
C THR A 531 -50.36 16.77 -28.70
N CYS A 532 -49.97 16.93 -27.44
CA CYS A 532 -50.76 16.51 -26.28
C CYS A 532 -52.01 17.38 -26.12
N PRO A 533 -53.14 16.82 -25.64
CA PRO A 533 -54.32 17.62 -25.31
C PRO A 533 -54.01 18.74 -24.31
N ASP A 534 -54.74 19.85 -24.40
CA ASP A 534 -54.50 21.06 -23.60
C ASP A 534 -54.31 20.76 -22.11
N GLY A 535 -53.13 21.08 -21.59
CA GLY A 535 -52.78 20.91 -20.17
C GLY A 535 -52.30 19.51 -19.77
N ILE A 536 -52.13 18.59 -20.73
CA ILE A 536 -51.52 17.28 -20.50
C ILE A 536 -50.02 17.35 -20.81
N PRO A 537 -49.13 17.09 -19.83
CA PRO A 537 -47.69 17.12 -20.10
C PRO A 537 -47.25 15.89 -20.91
N CYS A 538 -46.20 16.07 -21.73
CA CYS A 538 -45.46 14.96 -22.30
C CYS A 538 -44.49 14.40 -21.26
N SER A 539 -44.48 13.09 -21.07
CA SER A 539 -43.56 12.44 -20.14
C SER A 539 -43.11 11.09 -20.66
N GLY A 540 -41.87 11.04 -21.14
CA GLY A 540 -41.27 9.84 -21.73
C GLY A 540 -41.89 9.50 -23.08
N GLY A 541 -42.15 10.52 -23.90
CA GLY A 541 -42.72 10.36 -25.24
C GLY A 541 -44.20 9.94 -25.26
N ALA A 542 -44.91 10.14 -24.16
CA ALA A 542 -46.35 9.88 -24.08
C ALA A 542 -47.06 10.97 -23.25
N CYS A 543 -48.23 11.40 -23.74
CA CYS A 543 -49.09 12.32 -23.01
C CYS A 543 -49.68 11.63 -21.78
N ARG A 544 -49.24 12.03 -20.59
CA ARG A 544 -49.59 11.37 -19.32
C ARG A 544 -49.89 12.39 -18.24
N CYS A 545 -50.83 12.05 -17.36
CA CYS A 545 -51.11 12.88 -16.21
C CYS A 545 -50.10 12.64 -15.09
N PRO A 546 -49.81 13.68 -14.27
CA PRO A 546 -48.96 13.52 -13.11
C PRO A 546 -49.64 12.67 -12.02
N GLY A 547 -48.87 11.80 -11.37
CA GLY A 547 -49.34 10.99 -10.24
C GLY A 547 -50.40 9.96 -10.62
N SER A 548 -51.50 9.90 -9.85
CA SER A 548 -52.62 8.95 -10.02
C SER A 548 -53.81 9.51 -10.79
N LEU A 549 -53.69 10.73 -11.33
CA LEU A 549 -54.69 11.35 -12.21
C LEU A 549 -54.79 10.55 -13.51
N ILE A 550 -55.98 10.46 -14.08
CA ILE A 550 -56.18 9.84 -15.41
C ILE A 550 -56.82 10.83 -16.38
N ILE A 551 -56.58 10.65 -17.67
CA ILE A 551 -57.13 11.52 -18.71
C ILE A 551 -58.61 11.18 -18.89
N CYS A 552 -59.49 12.12 -18.54
CA CYS A 552 -60.90 12.05 -18.84
C CYS A 552 -61.33 13.29 -19.63
N ASP A 553 -61.96 13.09 -20.78
CA ASP A 553 -62.45 14.17 -21.65
C ASP A 553 -61.40 15.24 -21.98
N GLY A 554 -60.14 14.80 -22.14
CA GLY A 554 -59.02 15.66 -22.51
C GLY A 554 -58.27 16.30 -21.34
N PHE A 555 -58.71 16.10 -20.09
CA PHE A 555 -58.11 16.72 -18.92
C PHE A 555 -57.67 15.69 -17.87
N CYS A 556 -56.59 16.00 -17.15
CA CYS A 556 -56.20 15.22 -15.97
C CYS A 556 -57.24 15.34 -14.87
N THR A 557 -57.88 14.22 -14.55
CA THR A 557 -59.00 14.17 -13.63
C THR A 557 -58.70 13.20 -12.48
N ASP A 558 -58.96 13.65 -11.26
CA ASP A 558 -58.96 12.79 -10.08
C ASP A 558 -60.32 12.08 -9.98
N ILE A 559 -60.33 10.81 -10.38
CA ILE A 559 -61.54 9.99 -10.34
C ILE A 559 -61.98 9.61 -8.93
N THR A 560 -61.19 9.91 -7.90
CA THR A 560 -61.55 9.61 -6.51
C THR A 560 -62.43 10.68 -5.87
N THR A 561 -62.36 11.90 -6.41
CA THR A 561 -63.03 13.09 -5.88
C THR A 561 -63.91 13.81 -6.89
N SER A 562 -63.72 13.58 -8.20
CA SER A 562 -64.52 14.23 -9.24
C SER A 562 -65.96 13.70 -9.26
N PRO A 563 -66.98 14.55 -9.07
CA PRO A 563 -68.38 14.14 -9.16
C PRO A 563 -68.80 13.80 -10.60
N LEU A 564 -68.04 14.21 -11.62
CA LEU A 564 -68.32 13.95 -13.03
C LEU A 564 -67.62 12.67 -13.55
N HIS A 565 -66.60 12.17 -12.83
CA HIS A 565 -65.75 11.05 -13.23
C HIS A 565 -65.48 10.09 -12.06
N CYS A 566 -66.49 9.79 -11.25
CA CYS A 566 -66.30 9.09 -9.99
C CYS A 566 -66.02 7.59 -10.19
N GLY A 567 -64.78 7.16 -9.96
CA GLY A 567 -64.28 5.80 -10.11
C GLY A 567 -64.02 5.36 -11.56
N ALA A 568 -64.48 6.11 -12.55
CA ALA A 568 -64.20 5.93 -13.96
C ALA A 568 -64.56 7.21 -14.74
N CYS A 569 -63.95 7.43 -15.92
CA CYS A 569 -64.31 8.56 -16.77
C CYS A 569 -65.80 8.54 -17.15
N ARG A 570 -66.44 9.72 -17.15
CA ARG A 570 -67.86 9.93 -17.47
C ARG A 570 -68.84 9.21 -16.55
N ARG A 571 -68.40 8.84 -15.34
CA ARG A 571 -69.27 8.31 -14.29
C ARG A 571 -69.72 9.44 -13.37
N GLU A 572 -70.80 10.10 -13.75
CA GLU A 572 -71.38 11.20 -12.99
C GLU A 572 -72.18 10.69 -11.78
N CYS A 573 -71.99 11.34 -10.63
CA CYS A 573 -72.79 11.09 -9.44
C CYS A 573 -74.17 11.74 -9.56
N GLY A 574 -75.21 11.00 -9.16
CA GLY A 574 -76.59 11.50 -9.21
C GLY A 574 -76.81 12.76 -8.37
N PRO A 575 -77.89 13.52 -8.63
CA PRO A 575 -78.16 14.78 -7.95
C PRO A 575 -78.23 14.56 -6.44
N THR A 576 -77.37 15.28 -5.69
CA THR A 576 -77.11 15.21 -4.23
C THR A 576 -76.04 14.23 -3.74
N LEU A 577 -75.45 13.40 -4.62
CA LEU A 577 -74.32 12.53 -4.26
C LEU A 577 -72.98 13.23 -4.51
N SER A 578 -71.96 12.88 -3.72
CA SER A 578 -70.58 13.32 -3.89
C SER A 578 -69.69 12.14 -4.23
N CYS A 579 -68.58 12.37 -4.93
CA CYS A 579 -67.58 11.33 -5.13
C CYS A 579 -66.68 11.24 -3.91
N ILE A 580 -66.71 10.09 -3.22
CA ILE A 580 -65.92 9.84 -2.02
C ILE A 580 -65.16 8.53 -2.25
N GLY A 581 -63.84 8.63 -2.45
CA GLY A 581 -62.98 7.46 -2.70
C GLY A 581 -63.34 6.70 -3.97
N GLY A 582 -63.77 7.40 -5.02
CA GLY A 582 -64.15 6.80 -6.30
C GLY A 582 -65.53 6.13 -6.32
N SER A 583 -66.34 6.37 -5.29
CA SER A 583 -67.72 5.91 -5.23
C SER A 583 -68.68 7.06 -4.93
N CYS A 584 -69.79 7.11 -5.66
CA CYS A 584 -70.85 8.08 -5.40
C CYS A 584 -71.56 7.72 -4.11
N ALA A 585 -71.44 8.58 -3.11
CA ALA A 585 -71.97 8.36 -1.77
C ALA A 585 -72.53 9.65 -1.17
N CYS A 586 -73.27 9.51 -0.07
CA CYS A 586 -73.74 10.65 0.71
C CYS A 586 -72.65 11.09 1.69
N ALA A 587 -72.37 12.39 1.73
CA ALA A 587 -71.51 12.95 2.76
C ALA A 587 -72.23 12.88 4.13
N PRO A 588 -71.59 12.38 5.20
CA PRO A 588 -72.16 12.42 6.54
C PRO A 588 -72.55 13.86 6.94
N PRO A 589 -73.69 14.09 7.62
CA PRO A 589 -74.59 13.11 8.26
C PRO A 589 -75.79 12.67 7.38
N THR A 590 -75.69 12.77 6.06
CA THR A 590 -76.82 12.41 5.17
C THR A 590 -76.81 10.93 4.78
N SER A 591 -78.00 10.34 4.63
CA SER A 591 -78.18 8.95 4.20
C SER A 591 -78.83 8.88 2.82
N LEU A 592 -78.50 7.86 2.04
CA LEU A 592 -79.05 7.67 0.70
C LEU A 592 -80.48 7.11 0.79
N CYS A 593 -81.46 7.94 0.42
CA CYS A 593 -82.88 7.59 0.41
C CYS A 593 -83.44 7.80 -1.00
N ALA A 594 -83.91 6.72 -1.64
CA ALA A 594 -84.49 6.73 -2.98
C ALA A 594 -83.63 7.48 -4.03
N GLY A 595 -82.30 7.28 -3.98
CA GLY A 595 -81.35 7.89 -4.93
C GLY A 595 -80.97 9.35 -4.62
N ARG A 596 -81.37 9.89 -3.47
CA ARG A 596 -80.98 11.23 -3.01
C ARG A 596 -80.48 11.20 -1.57
N CYS A 597 -79.53 12.08 -1.26
CA CYS A 597 -79.04 12.23 0.10
C CYS A 597 -80.01 13.08 0.91
N VAL A 598 -80.54 12.52 2.00
CA VAL A 598 -81.42 13.22 2.94
C VAL A 598 -80.78 13.27 4.32
N ASN A 599 -81.00 14.36 5.03
CA ASN A 599 -80.47 14.52 6.38
C ASN A 599 -81.38 13.80 7.38
N THR A 600 -81.01 12.58 7.76
CA THR A 600 -81.82 11.75 8.68
C THR A 600 -81.82 12.29 10.11
N ASP A 601 -80.97 13.26 10.44
CA ASP A 601 -80.88 13.84 11.78
C ASP A 601 -81.80 15.04 11.99
N ARG A 602 -82.24 15.67 10.90
CA ARG A 602 -83.00 16.94 10.93
C ARG A 602 -84.25 16.93 10.03
N ASP A 603 -84.31 16.07 9.02
CA ASP A 603 -85.48 16.00 8.15
C ASP A 603 -86.62 15.29 8.87
N ARG A 604 -87.68 16.06 9.15
CA ARG A 604 -88.90 15.58 9.79
C ARG A 604 -89.55 14.41 9.03
N ASN A 605 -89.37 14.29 7.72
CA ASN A 605 -89.96 13.23 6.91
C ASN A 605 -89.05 12.00 6.77
N ASN A 606 -87.80 12.09 7.23
CA ASN A 606 -86.79 11.04 7.13
C ASN A 606 -86.03 10.86 8.46
N CYS A 607 -86.70 11.07 9.59
CA CYS A 607 -86.06 11.16 10.89
C CYS A 607 -85.62 9.79 11.41
N GLY A 608 -84.31 9.60 11.56
CA GLY A 608 -83.71 8.32 11.95
C GLY A 608 -83.64 7.27 10.82
N GLY A 609 -84.18 7.58 9.63
CA GLY A 609 -84.18 6.69 8.48
C GLY A 609 -85.11 7.13 7.37
N CYS A 610 -84.91 6.59 6.16
CA CYS A 610 -85.67 6.96 4.97
C CYS A 610 -87.19 6.77 5.17
N GLY A 611 -87.99 7.81 4.88
CA GLY A 611 -89.45 7.77 4.95
C GLY A 611 -90.05 7.77 6.36
N MET A 612 -89.22 7.87 7.41
CA MET A 612 -89.68 7.92 8.79
C MET A 612 -90.15 9.33 9.16
N ARG A 613 -91.47 9.56 9.08
CA ARG A 613 -92.07 10.88 9.33
C ARG A 613 -92.46 11.07 10.80
N CYS A 614 -92.01 12.16 11.42
CA CYS A 614 -92.43 12.52 12.77
C CYS A 614 -93.91 12.92 12.86
N SER A 615 -94.61 12.40 13.86
CA SER A 615 -96.05 12.54 14.03
C SER A 615 -96.43 13.88 14.67
N GLY A 616 -97.60 14.43 14.31
CA GLY A 616 -98.14 15.63 14.97
C GLY A 616 -97.27 16.89 14.80
N LEU A 617 -96.85 17.50 15.91
CA LEU A 617 -95.97 18.69 15.96
C LEU A 617 -94.50 18.35 16.25
N GLN A 618 -94.12 17.07 16.19
CA GLN A 618 -92.74 16.64 16.48
C GLN A 618 -91.74 17.15 15.42
N ILE A 619 -90.53 17.48 15.87
CA ILE A 619 -89.37 17.82 15.03
C ILE A 619 -88.32 16.71 15.09
N CYS A 620 -87.45 16.63 14.08
CA CYS A 620 -86.35 15.68 14.06
C CYS A 620 -85.09 16.32 14.66
N VAL A 621 -84.53 15.71 15.70
CA VAL A 621 -83.26 16.13 16.29
C VAL A 621 -82.43 14.88 16.58
N GLY A 622 -81.25 14.80 15.97
CA GLY A 622 -80.31 13.68 16.14
C GLY A 622 -80.89 12.34 15.73
N GLY A 623 -81.81 12.33 14.76
CA GLY A 623 -82.47 11.13 14.25
C GLY A 623 -83.66 10.66 15.08
N ALA A 624 -84.07 11.42 16.11
CA ALA A 624 -85.23 11.11 16.94
C ALA A 624 -86.35 12.15 16.75
N CYS A 625 -87.59 11.67 16.65
CA CYS A 625 -88.78 12.51 16.65
C CYS A 625 -89.12 12.93 18.08
N ILE A 626 -88.92 14.20 18.40
CA ILE A 626 -89.18 14.77 19.72
C ILE A 626 -90.35 15.75 19.66
N GLY A 627 -91.23 15.66 20.66
CA GLY A 627 -92.36 16.59 20.85
C GLY A 627 -91.90 17.88 21.50
N PHE A 628 -92.60 18.97 21.21
CA PHE A 628 -92.47 20.23 21.95
C PHE A 628 -93.03 20.11 23.36
#